data_AF-A0A5C5QCT4-F1
#
_entry.id   AF-A0A5C5QCT4-F1
#
_cell.length_a   1.000
_cell.length_b   1.000
_cell.length_c   1.000
_cell.angle_alpha   90.00
_cell.angle_beta   90.00
_cell.angle_gamma   90.00
#
_symmetry.space_group_name_H-M   'P 1'
#
loop_
_entity.id
_entity.type
_entity.pdbx_description
1 polymer ?
#
loop_
_entity_poly.entity_id
_entity_poly.type
_entity_poly.pdbx_seq_one_letter_code
_entity_poly.pdbx_strand_id
1 'polypeptide(L)'
;MKGLAAISTLALLIGFTGCCFAADPGDVSIEQATTEALENREFANALLVQAHQACSVKDWPKQSSIMQVINDRLKEQPTNNLKYSARFVHSSCRQMLLDVSFINGACFSNPPTKHEIDYSKKTWAEDSLSCDAEIANPDLTRAEPAKEQTEAEWEVERKKEGVSDEDIAFMKHIRSL
;
A
#
# COMPACT_ATOMS: atom_id res chain seq x y z
N MET A 1 31.93 -54.27 20.68
CA MET A 1 31.22 -53.91 21.93
C MET A 1 30.86 -52.43 21.87
N LYS A 2 29.58 -52.12 22.12
CA LYS A 2 28.95 -50.78 22.33
C LYS A 2 28.95 -49.89 21.08
N GLY A 3 27.86 -49.68 20.34
CA GLY A 3 26.45 -49.64 20.73
C GLY A 3 26.10 -48.21 21.17
N LEU A 4 25.57 -47.41 20.24
CA LEU A 4 24.89 -46.16 20.55
C LEU A 4 23.68 -46.03 19.62
N ALA A 5 22.56 -45.79 20.27
CA ALA A 5 21.22 -46.02 19.81
C ALA A 5 20.65 -44.82 19.03
N ALA A 6 19.57 -45.13 18.34
CA ALA A 6 18.66 -44.26 17.59
C ALA A 6 18.35 -42.90 18.25
N ILE A 7 18.19 -41.89 17.41
CA ILE A 7 17.14 -40.88 17.59
C ILE A 7 16.40 -40.72 16.27
N SER A 8 15.20 -41.30 16.23
CA SER A 8 14.19 -41.09 15.20
C SER A 8 13.84 -39.61 15.12
N THR A 9 14.12 -38.96 14.00
CA THR A 9 13.47 -37.69 13.65
C THR A 9 12.33 -38.00 12.72
N LEU A 10 11.15 -38.18 13.32
CA LEU A 10 9.87 -38.25 12.66
C LEU A 10 9.65 -36.92 11.92
N ALA A 11 9.80 -36.94 10.60
CA ALA A 11 9.46 -35.81 9.74
C ALA A 11 7.94 -35.63 9.75
N LEU A 12 7.44 -34.80 10.68
CA LEU A 12 6.07 -34.32 10.65
C LEU A 12 5.99 -33.24 9.55
N LEU A 13 5.72 -33.69 8.32
CA LEU A 13 5.22 -32.83 7.24
C LEU A 13 3.83 -32.35 7.63
N ILE A 14 3.76 -31.30 8.46
CA ILE A 14 2.54 -30.49 8.56
C ILE A 14 2.51 -29.64 7.29
N GLY A 15 1.95 -30.23 6.24
CA GLY A 15 1.47 -29.50 5.08
C GLY A 15 0.32 -28.60 5.52
N PHE A 16 0.64 -27.40 6.01
CA PHE A 16 -0.32 -26.31 6.00
C PHE A 16 -0.56 -25.92 4.54
N THR A 17 -1.51 -26.60 3.90
CA THR A 17 -2.32 -25.98 2.86
C THR A 17 -3.15 -24.90 3.53
N GLY A 18 -2.50 -23.80 3.91
CA GLY A 18 -3.17 -22.55 4.20
C GLY A 18 -3.82 -22.13 2.89
N CYS A 19 -5.15 -22.22 2.82
CA CYS A 19 -5.92 -21.59 1.77
C CYS A 19 -5.35 -20.18 1.56
N CYS A 20 -5.07 -19.81 0.31
CA CYS A 20 -4.62 -18.48 -0.10
C CYS A 20 -5.73 -17.43 0.10
N PHE A 21 -6.33 -17.37 1.28
CA PHE A 21 -6.96 -16.15 1.75
C PHE A 21 -5.80 -15.19 2.00
N ALA A 22 -5.63 -14.24 1.07
CA ALA A 22 -4.82 -13.07 1.38
C ALA A 22 -5.35 -12.54 2.71
N ALA A 23 -4.51 -12.55 3.75
CA ALA A 23 -4.86 -12.00 5.03
C ALA A 23 -5.40 -10.60 4.79
N ASP A 24 -6.59 -10.30 5.31
CA ASP A 24 -7.12 -8.96 5.27
C ASP A 24 -6.09 -8.05 5.98
N PRO A 25 -5.49 -7.07 5.30
CA PRO A 25 -4.47 -6.21 5.88
C PRO A 25 -4.99 -5.33 7.02
N GLY A 26 -6.30 -5.39 7.31
CA GLY A 26 -6.92 -4.80 8.48
C GLY A 26 -6.99 -3.27 8.41
N ASP A 27 -7.91 -2.71 9.19
CA ASP A 27 -7.79 -1.33 9.64
C ASP A 27 -6.60 -1.21 10.59
N VAL A 28 -5.98 -0.04 10.62
CA VAL A 28 -4.82 0.24 11.49
C VAL A 28 -5.04 1.56 12.21
N SER A 29 -4.41 1.70 13.37
CA SER A 29 -4.41 2.98 14.08
C SER A 29 -3.58 4.02 13.32
N ILE A 30 -3.75 5.30 13.65
CA ILE A 30 -2.94 6.38 13.06
C ILE A 30 -1.46 6.22 13.43
N GLU A 31 -1.15 5.76 14.63
CA GLU A 31 0.23 5.49 15.07
C GLU A 31 0.87 4.35 14.26
N GLN A 32 0.11 3.29 13.99
CA GLN A 32 0.55 2.21 13.11
C GLN A 32 0.75 2.70 11.68
N ALA A 33 -0.19 3.47 11.13
CA ALA A 33 -0.07 4.07 9.80
C ALA A 33 1.13 5.03 9.68
N THR A 34 1.43 5.79 10.74
CA THR A 34 2.62 6.67 10.81
C THR A 34 3.91 5.84 10.81
N THR A 35 3.90 4.70 11.52
CA THR A 35 5.05 3.77 11.54
C THR A 35 5.26 3.16 10.15
N GLU A 36 4.19 2.66 9.51
CA GLU A 36 4.21 2.17 8.14
C GLU A 36 4.73 3.24 7.16
N ALA A 37 4.34 4.50 7.34
CA ALA A 37 4.78 5.64 6.52
C ALA A 37 6.28 5.93 6.67
N LEU A 38 6.79 5.91 7.90
CA LEU A 38 8.23 6.04 8.19
C LEU A 38 9.03 4.92 7.51
N GLU A 39 8.57 3.67 7.66
CA GLU A 39 9.20 2.51 7.01
C GLU A 39 9.17 2.64 5.48
N ASN A 40 8.04 3.06 4.90
CA ASN A 40 7.94 3.26 3.46
C ASN A 40 8.90 4.33 2.95
N ARG A 41 9.03 5.45 3.67
CA ARG A 41 9.98 6.51 3.33
C ARG A 41 11.42 5.99 3.33
N GLU A 42 11.83 5.29 4.39
CA GLU A 42 13.17 4.71 4.51
C GLU A 42 13.42 3.66 3.43
N PHE A 43 12.44 2.79 3.21
CA PHE A 43 12.53 1.72 2.23
C PHE A 43 12.59 2.26 0.81
N ALA A 44 11.76 3.24 0.45
CA ALA A 44 11.79 3.90 -0.85
C ALA A 44 13.16 4.54 -1.13
N ASN A 45 13.73 5.24 -0.15
CA ASN A 45 15.08 5.84 -0.28
C ASN A 45 16.14 4.76 -0.57
N ALA A 46 16.11 3.64 0.16
CA ALA A 46 17.03 2.54 -0.06
C ALA A 46 16.82 1.86 -1.42
N LEU A 47 15.58 1.69 -1.86
CA LEU A 47 15.26 1.06 -3.14
C LEU A 47 15.60 1.96 -4.33
N LEU A 48 15.44 3.28 -4.23
CA LEU A 48 15.78 4.21 -5.31
C LEU A 48 17.27 4.09 -5.69
N VAL A 49 18.15 4.04 -4.70
CA VAL A 49 19.59 3.85 -4.90
C VAL A 49 19.87 2.52 -5.58
N GLN A 50 19.23 1.44 -5.12
CA GLN A 50 19.38 0.11 -5.70
C GLN A 50 18.84 0.04 -7.14
N ALA A 51 17.71 0.67 -7.42
CA ALA A 51 17.09 0.71 -8.74
C ALA A 51 17.99 1.44 -9.75
N HIS A 52 18.55 2.59 -9.36
CA HIS A 52 19.52 3.31 -10.20
C HIS A 52 20.76 2.46 -10.48
N GLN A 53 21.33 1.81 -9.47
CA GLN A 53 22.48 0.94 -9.66
C GLN A 53 22.15 -0.23 -10.60
N ALA A 54 21.06 -0.95 -10.33
CA ALA A 54 20.62 -2.08 -11.15
C ALA A 54 20.36 -1.67 -12.60
N CYS A 55 19.75 -0.50 -12.83
CA CYS A 55 19.54 0.05 -14.16
C CYS A 55 20.85 0.36 -14.89
N SER A 56 21.83 0.95 -14.21
CA SER A 56 23.11 1.31 -14.83
C SER A 56 23.90 0.09 -15.34
N VAL A 57 23.78 -1.05 -14.65
CA VAL A 57 24.48 -2.31 -15.01
C VAL A 57 23.58 -3.33 -15.71
N LYS A 58 22.31 -2.99 -15.97
CA LYS A 58 21.29 -3.87 -16.56
C LYS A 58 21.09 -5.17 -15.78
N ASP A 59 21.06 -5.08 -14.45
CA ASP A 59 20.78 -6.19 -13.54
C ASP A 59 19.27 -6.47 -13.48
N TRP A 60 18.77 -7.19 -14.50
CA TRP A 60 17.35 -7.55 -14.60
C TRP A 60 16.82 -8.35 -13.40
N PRO A 61 17.54 -9.36 -12.86
CA PRO A 61 17.10 -10.05 -11.65
C PRO A 61 16.89 -9.09 -10.48
N LYS A 62 17.81 -8.14 -10.27
CA LYS A 62 17.68 -7.16 -9.19
C LYS A 62 16.51 -6.20 -9.42
N GLN A 63 16.30 -5.72 -10.64
CA GLN A 63 15.14 -4.87 -10.96
C GLN A 63 13.81 -5.59 -10.74
N SER A 64 13.71 -6.87 -11.13
CA SER A 64 12.52 -7.70 -10.88
C SER A 64 12.27 -7.87 -9.38
N SER A 65 13.33 -8.14 -8.62
CA SER A 65 13.26 -8.24 -7.17
C SER A 65 12.78 -6.94 -6.53
N ILE A 66 13.24 -5.77 -7.01
CA ILE A 66 12.78 -4.46 -6.55
C ILE A 66 11.28 -4.28 -6.81
N MET A 67 10.79 -4.59 -8.02
CA MET A 67 9.35 -4.52 -8.32
C MET A 67 8.52 -5.43 -7.41
N GLN A 68 9.02 -6.65 -7.16
CA GLN A 68 8.32 -7.62 -6.33
C GLN A 68 8.16 -7.12 -4.89
N VAL A 69 9.25 -6.65 -4.26
CA VAL A 69 9.18 -6.17 -2.87
C VAL A 69 8.34 -4.90 -2.73
N ILE A 70 8.30 -4.04 -3.75
CA ILE A 70 7.39 -2.90 -3.77
C ILE A 70 5.94 -3.39 -3.83
N ASN A 71 5.61 -4.30 -4.75
CA ASN A 71 4.26 -4.82 -4.89
C ASN A 71 3.76 -5.53 -3.62
N ASP A 72 4.63 -6.33 -2.99
CA ASP A 72 4.30 -7.01 -1.74
C ASP A 72 4.01 -5.99 -0.63
N ARG A 73 4.85 -4.96 -0.46
CA ARG A 73 4.63 -3.89 0.51
C ARG A 73 3.33 -3.11 0.25
N LEU A 74 3.05 -2.77 -1.01
CA LEU A 74 1.82 -2.03 -1.38
C LEU A 74 0.56 -2.86 -1.18
N LYS A 75 0.64 -4.19 -1.28
CA LYS A 75 -0.47 -5.11 -1.04
C LYS A 75 -0.78 -5.26 0.46
N GLU A 76 0.25 -5.23 1.29
CA GLU A 76 0.12 -5.25 2.76
C GLU A 76 -0.49 -3.96 3.31
N GLN A 77 -0.42 -2.85 2.56
CA GLN A 77 -0.83 -1.52 3.00
C GLN A 77 -1.79 -0.85 2.01
N PRO A 78 -3.01 -1.39 1.83
CA PRO A 78 -3.98 -0.80 0.91
C PRO A 78 -4.49 0.56 1.40
N THR A 79 -4.91 1.40 0.45
CA THR A 79 -5.49 2.73 0.69
C THR A 79 -6.80 2.95 -0.09
N ASN A 80 -7.39 1.87 -0.61
CA ASN A 80 -8.42 1.90 -1.65
C ASN A 80 -9.87 2.06 -1.16
N ASN A 81 -10.10 2.24 0.14
CA ASN A 81 -11.44 2.51 0.70
C ASN A 81 -11.34 3.14 2.10
N LEU A 82 -12.49 3.52 2.66
CA LEU A 82 -12.61 4.20 3.95
C LEU A 82 -12.07 3.39 5.15
N LYS A 83 -12.01 2.05 5.07
CA LYS A 83 -11.41 1.19 6.10
C LYS A 83 -9.94 1.53 6.33
N TYR A 84 -9.27 2.05 5.30
CA TYR A 84 -7.85 2.36 5.31
C TYR A 84 -7.57 3.87 5.38
N SER A 85 -8.52 4.66 5.89
CA SER A 85 -8.40 6.11 6.06
C SER A 85 -7.13 6.52 6.80
N ALA A 86 -6.72 5.76 7.82
CA ALA A 86 -5.49 6.01 8.56
C ALA A 86 -4.23 5.95 7.67
N ARG A 87 -4.14 4.97 6.76
CA ARG A 87 -3.04 4.88 5.79
C ARG A 87 -3.14 5.97 4.72
N PHE A 88 -4.35 6.37 4.36
CA PHE A 88 -4.58 7.42 3.37
C PHE A 88 -4.06 8.79 3.83
N VAL A 89 -4.00 9.05 5.14
CA VAL A 89 -3.41 10.28 5.71
C VAL A 89 -1.92 10.43 5.37
N HIS A 90 -1.22 9.32 5.09
CA HIS A 90 0.20 9.28 4.74
C HIS A 90 0.43 8.83 3.29
N SER A 91 -0.46 9.26 2.38
CA SER A 91 -0.50 8.77 1.01
C SER A 91 0.80 9.04 0.24
N SER A 92 1.50 10.15 0.49
CA SER A 92 2.73 10.48 -0.23
C SER A 92 3.88 9.54 0.12
N CYS A 93 3.95 9.02 1.35
CA CYS A 93 4.96 8.01 1.69
C CYS A 93 4.78 6.72 0.89
N ARG A 94 3.53 6.36 0.56
CA ARG A 94 3.24 5.26 -0.36
C ARG A 94 3.58 5.64 -1.82
N GLN A 95 3.38 6.90 -2.21
CA GLN A 95 3.74 7.37 -3.55
C GLN A 95 5.25 7.29 -3.81
N MET A 96 6.09 7.52 -2.80
CA MET A 96 7.54 7.33 -2.95
C MET A 96 7.92 5.90 -3.40
N LEU A 97 7.19 4.86 -2.96
CA LEU A 97 7.40 3.49 -3.46
C LEU A 97 6.98 3.34 -4.93
N LEU A 98 5.91 4.05 -5.33
CA LEU A 98 5.45 4.07 -6.71
C LEU A 98 6.37 4.88 -7.64
N ASP A 99 7.03 5.92 -7.14
CA ASP A 99 8.07 6.62 -7.88
C ASP A 99 9.23 5.69 -8.22
N VAL A 100 9.69 4.90 -7.25
CA VAL A 100 10.73 3.88 -7.47
C VAL A 100 10.25 2.84 -8.47
N SER A 101 9.00 2.36 -8.33
CA SER A 101 8.38 1.41 -9.25
C SER A 101 8.37 1.95 -10.69
N PHE A 102 8.00 3.22 -10.88
CA PHE A 102 7.94 3.87 -12.18
C PHE A 102 9.32 3.91 -12.86
N ILE A 103 10.34 4.45 -12.17
CA ILE A 103 11.66 4.60 -12.79
C ILE A 103 12.38 3.25 -12.97
N ASN A 104 12.19 2.32 -12.04
CA ASN A 104 12.70 0.96 -12.16
C ASN A 104 12.03 0.21 -13.32
N GLY A 105 10.71 0.37 -13.48
CA GLY A 105 9.93 -0.15 -14.59
C GLY A 105 10.37 0.42 -15.95
N ALA A 106 10.64 1.72 -16.02
CA ALA A 106 11.14 2.36 -17.24
C ALA A 106 12.44 1.70 -17.74
N CYS A 107 13.33 1.33 -16.82
CA CYS A 107 14.60 0.68 -17.16
C CYS A 107 14.48 -0.73 -17.77
N PHE A 108 13.36 -1.44 -17.63
CA PHE A 108 13.19 -2.81 -18.13
C PHE A 108 13.23 -2.92 -19.65
N SER A 109 12.72 -1.91 -20.36
CA SER A 109 12.61 -1.95 -21.82
C SER A 109 13.78 -1.21 -22.47
N ASN A 110 14.03 0.01 -22.04
CA ASN A 110 15.07 0.89 -22.56
C ASN A 110 15.64 1.75 -21.41
N PRO A 111 16.84 2.33 -21.55
CA PRO A 111 17.27 3.39 -20.65
C PRO A 111 16.21 4.50 -20.61
N PRO A 112 15.82 5.01 -19.43
CA PRO A 112 14.86 6.09 -19.32
C PRO A 112 15.32 7.31 -20.12
N THR A 113 14.36 7.94 -20.82
CA THR A 113 14.59 9.20 -21.51
C THR A 113 14.88 10.33 -20.51
N LYS A 114 15.48 11.42 -20.99
CA LYS A 114 15.69 12.60 -20.16
C LYS A 114 14.39 13.12 -19.55
N HIS A 115 13.29 13.09 -20.29
CA HIS A 115 11.99 13.54 -19.80
C HIS A 115 11.50 12.68 -18.63
N GLU A 116 11.59 11.36 -18.72
CA GLU A 116 11.19 10.44 -17.65
C GLU A 116 12.07 10.61 -16.41
N ILE A 117 13.37 10.83 -16.59
CA ILE A 117 14.29 11.12 -15.48
C ILE A 117 13.93 12.44 -14.79
N ASP A 118 13.69 13.50 -15.57
CA ASP A 118 13.35 14.82 -15.03
C ASP A 118 11.98 14.78 -14.32
N TYR A 119 10.99 14.07 -14.89
CA TYR A 119 9.69 13.84 -14.27
C TYR A 119 9.83 13.07 -12.95
N SER A 120 10.52 11.93 -12.96
CA SER A 120 10.73 11.11 -11.75
C SER A 120 11.46 11.87 -10.65
N LYS A 121 12.44 12.73 -11.00
CA LYS A 121 13.11 13.60 -10.01
C LYS A 121 12.16 14.63 -9.41
N LYS A 122 11.27 15.20 -10.22
CA LYS A 122 10.27 16.16 -9.77
C LYS A 122 9.28 15.49 -8.82
N THR A 123 8.68 14.37 -9.22
CA THR A 123 7.69 13.66 -8.39
C THR A 123 8.32 13.18 -7.09
N TRP A 124 9.52 12.59 -7.15
CA TRP A 124 10.28 12.20 -5.96
C TRP A 124 10.48 13.34 -4.97
N ALA A 125 10.83 14.54 -5.46
CA ALA A 125 11.01 15.70 -4.59
C ALA A 125 9.70 16.17 -3.96
N GLU A 126 8.61 16.19 -4.73
CA GLU A 126 7.27 16.57 -4.27
C GLU A 126 6.72 15.56 -3.24
N ASP A 127 6.82 14.26 -3.54
CA ASP A 127 6.30 13.19 -2.68
C ASP A 127 7.17 12.97 -1.44
N SER A 128 8.50 13.15 -1.53
CA SER A 128 9.36 13.12 -0.34
C SER A 128 9.03 14.26 0.63
N LEU A 129 8.85 15.48 0.12
CA LEU A 129 8.47 16.62 0.97
C LEU A 129 7.08 16.45 1.58
N SER A 130 6.13 15.95 0.78
CA SER A 130 4.76 15.70 1.25
C SER A 130 4.72 14.58 2.28
N CYS A 131 5.47 13.49 2.07
CA CYS A 131 5.61 12.41 3.05
C CYS A 131 6.18 12.91 4.38
N ASP A 132 7.24 13.72 4.36
CA ASP A 132 7.81 14.32 5.56
C ASP A 132 6.80 15.21 6.30
N ALA A 133 5.99 15.98 5.56
CA ALA A 133 4.92 16.80 6.12
C ALA A 133 3.78 15.95 6.72
N GLU A 134 3.33 14.91 6.03
CA GLU A 134 2.29 13.98 6.49
C GLU A 134 2.74 13.22 7.75
N ILE A 135 4.02 12.87 7.87
CA ILE A 135 4.58 12.23 9.09
C ILE A 135 4.65 13.25 10.24
N ALA A 136 5.10 14.48 9.97
CA ALA A 136 5.29 15.47 11.02
C ALA A 136 3.97 16.09 11.52
N ASN A 137 2.99 16.25 10.63
CA ASN A 137 1.72 16.89 10.92
C ASN A 137 0.59 16.26 10.07
N PRO A 138 0.13 15.05 10.43
CA PRO A 138 -0.90 14.34 9.69
C PRO A 138 -2.24 15.09 9.69
N ASP A 139 -2.89 15.21 8.52
CA ASP A 139 -4.24 15.75 8.39
C ASP A 139 -5.29 14.71 8.83
N LEU A 140 -5.61 14.73 10.13
CA LEU A 140 -6.56 13.80 10.73
C LEU A 140 -8.02 14.08 10.35
N THR A 141 -8.33 15.16 9.63
CA THR A 141 -9.70 15.39 9.14
C THR A 141 -10.16 14.30 8.16
N ARG A 142 -9.19 13.57 7.60
CA ARG A 142 -9.40 12.44 6.67
C ARG A 142 -9.24 11.07 7.34
N ALA A 143 -8.84 11.04 8.61
CA ALA A 143 -8.51 9.82 9.34
C ALA A 143 -9.73 9.07 9.86
N GLU A 144 -10.82 9.78 10.18
CA GLU A 144 -12.02 9.12 10.66
C GLU A 144 -12.82 8.57 9.47
N PRO A 145 -13.18 7.27 9.47
CA PRO A 145 -14.21 6.79 8.55
C PRO A 145 -15.44 7.66 8.79
N ALA A 146 -16.12 8.09 7.71
CA ALA A 146 -17.38 8.83 7.84
C ALA A 146 -18.26 8.07 8.84
N LYS A 147 -18.74 8.76 9.89
CA LYS A 147 -19.59 8.15 10.93
C LYS A 147 -20.57 7.21 10.23
N GLU A 148 -20.60 5.94 10.66
CA GLU A 148 -21.57 4.99 10.15
C GLU A 148 -22.95 5.59 10.33
N GLN A 149 -23.48 6.10 9.22
CA GLN A 149 -24.79 6.68 9.19
C GLN A 149 -25.76 5.52 9.08
N THR A 150 -26.68 5.39 10.03
CA THR A 150 -27.74 4.38 9.91
C THR A 150 -28.52 4.63 8.62
N GLU A 151 -29.11 3.58 8.04
CA GLU A 151 -29.91 3.72 6.81
C GLU A 151 -31.04 4.76 6.97
N ALA A 152 -31.57 4.90 8.19
CA ALA A 152 -32.56 5.92 8.53
C ALA A 152 -31.96 7.34 8.52
N GLU A 153 -30.79 7.55 9.10
CA GLU A 153 -30.10 8.84 9.06
C GLU A 153 -29.68 9.21 7.63
N TRP A 154 -29.23 8.22 6.85
CA TRP A 154 -28.82 8.40 5.46
C TRP A 154 -29.99 8.81 4.58
N GLU A 155 -31.13 8.13 4.71
CA GLU A 155 -32.36 8.49 4.00
C GLU A 155 -32.82 9.90 4.35
N VAL A 156 -32.83 10.26 5.64
CA VAL A 156 -33.21 11.60 6.09
C VAL A 156 -32.30 12.67 5.47
N GLU A 157 -31.00 12.43 5.37
CA GLU A 157 -30.07 13.38 4.77
C GLU A 157 -30.27 13.50 3.25
N ARG A 158 -30.46 12.38 2.53
CA ARG A 158 -30.78 12.41 1.10
C ARG A 158 -32.08 13.18 0.82
N LYS A 159 -33.09 13.04 1.69
CA LYS A 159 -34.35 13.82 1.60
C LYS A 159 -34.12 15.31 1.82
N LYS A 160 -33.27 15.70 2.77
CA LYS A 160 -32.90 17.12 2.98
C LYS A 160 -32.17 17.71 1.77
N GLU A 161 -31.37 16.91 1.09
CA GLU A 161 -30.67 17.31 -0.15
C GLU A 161 -31.60 17.38 -1.38
N GLY A 162 -32.89 17.05 -1.23
CA GLY A 162 -33.89 17.13 -2.30
C GLY A 162 -33.89 15.93 -3.25
N VAL A 163 -33.28 14.81 -2.86
CA VAL A 163 -33.31 13.57 -3.64
C VAL A 163 -34.70 12.94 -3.59
N SER A 164 -35.17 12.42 -4.72
CA SER A 164 -36.49 11.78 -4.85
C SER A 164 -36.57 10.47 -4.05
N ASP A 165 -37.78 10.08 -3.63
CA ASP A 165 -37.99 8.80 -2.95
C ASP A 165 -37.62 7.60 -3.86
N GLU A 166 -37.82 7.73 -5.18
CA GLU A 166 -37.43 6.71 -6.16
C GLU A 166 -35.91 6.53 -6.25
N ASP A 167 -35.15 7.62 -6.30
CA ASP A 167 -33.68 7.59 -6.31
C ASP A 167 -33.12 7.06 -5.00
N ILE A 168 -33.74 7.41 -3.87
CA ILE A 168 -33.40 6.87 -2.54
C ILE A 168 -33.62 5.35 -2.51
N ALA A 169 -34.74 4.86 -3.04
CA ALA A 169 -35.01 3.42 -3.11
C ALA A 169 -33.98 2.68 -3.98
N PHE A 170 -33.62 3.26 -5.14
CA PHE A 170 -32.59 2.72 -6.02
C PHE A 170 -31.21 2.69 -5.36
N MET A 171 -30.80 3.77 -4.71
CA MET A 171 -29.53 3.84 -4.00
C MET A 171 -29.46 2.86 -2.80
N LYS A 172 -30.56 2.67 -2.07
CA LYS A 172 -30.66 1.62 -1.04
C LYS A 172 -30.45 0.23 -1.62
N HIS A 173 -31.04 -0.04 -2.79
CA HIS A 173 -30.86 -1.31 -3.47
C HIS A 173 -29.38 -1.52 -3.82
N ILE A 174 -28.69 -0.51 -4.39
CA ILE A 174 -27.24 -0.59 -4.69
C ILE A 174 -26.41 -0.83 -3.42
N ARG A 175 -26.72 -0.13 -2.32
CA ARG A 175 -25.99 -0.25 -1.05
C ARG A 175 -26.17 -1.62 -0.37
N SER A 176 -27.23 -2.36 -0.73
CA SER A 176 -27.54 -3.69 -0.19
C SER A 176 -26.94 -4.86 -1.00
N LEU A 177 -26.31 -4.57 -2.14
CA LEU A 177 -25.61 -5.54 -3.00
C LEU A 177 -24.13 -5.67 -2.63
#